data_AF-A0AAV9EMN1-F1
#
_entry.id   AF-A0AAV9EMN1-F1
#
_cell.length_a   1.000
_cell.length_b   1.000
_cell.length_c   1.000
_cell.angle_alpha   90.00
_cell.angle_beta   90.00
_cell.angle_gamma   90.00
#
_symmetry.space_group_name_H-M   'P 1'
#
loop_
_entity.id
_entity.type
_entity.pdbx_description
1 polymer ?
#
loop_
_entity_poly.entity_id
_entity_poly.type
_entity_poly.pdbx_seq_one_letter_code
_entity_poly.pdbx_strand_id
1 'polypeptide(L)'
;MDCSSEDGKPVRVVCVTSGGTTVPLEQRCVRYIDNFSSGNRGATSTEYFVKAGYAVIFLNRRGTCQPYCRNLPGDILDCFEVTENLSMQVGDGFLLKLPFTSIFEYLQILRMISTSMHNLGAQGMFYLAAAVSDFYVPWESMVEHKIQSASGPLDMRLAPVPKMLSTLRKDWAPNAFCISFKVAIFMHM
;
A
#
# COMPACT_ATOMS: atom_id res chain seq x y z
N MET A 1 15.43 -0.54 20.83
CA MET A 1 15.20 -2.00 20.79
C MET A 1 16.12 -2.52 19.72
N ASP A 2 17.12 -3.28 20.13
CA ASP A 2 18.15 -3.82 19.25
C ASP A 2 17.60 -5.14 18.68
N CYS A 3 17.08 -5.10 17.45
CA CYS A 3 16.62 -6.29 16.75
C CYS A 3 17.81 -6.86 15.99
N SER A 4 18.68 -7.57 16.68
CA SER A 4 19.74 -8.38 16.08
C SER A 4 19.16 -9.72 15.63
N SER A 5 19.51 -10.16 14.42
CA SER A 5 19.28 -11.55 14.01
C SER A 5 20.20 -12.49 14.80
N GLU A 6 19.86 -13.78 14.91
CA GLU A 6 20.67 -14.80 15.62
C GLU A 6 22.13 -14.88 15.15
N ASP A 7 22.44 -14.28 13.99
CA ASP A 7 23.74 -14.29 13.31
C ASP A 7 24.53 -12.97 13.45
N GLY A 8 24.08 -12.04 14.31
CA GLY A 8 24.73 -10.74 14.54
C GLY A 8 24.65 -9.74 13.36
N LYS A 9 23.91 -10.09 12.30
CA LYS A 9 23.72 -9.23 11.13
C LYS A 9 22.60 -8.21 11.36
N PRO A 10 22.78 -6.94 10.94
CA PRO A 10 21.73 -5.92 11.01
C PRO A 10 20.50 -6.34 10.20
N VAL A 11 19.33 -6.25 10.82
CA VAL A 11 18.05 -6.61 10.19
C VAL A 11 17.68 -5.58 9.14
N ARG A 12 17.57 -6.01 7.88
CA ARG A 12 17.11 -5.18 6.78
C ARG A 12 15.59 -5.15 6.75
N VAL A 13 15.01 -3.95 6.61
CA VAL A 13 13.56 -3.75 6.62
C VAL A 13 13.11 -3.23 5.26
N VAL A 14 12.07 -3.83 4.68
CA VAL A 14 11.47 -3.36 3.43
C VAL A 14 9.97 -3.10 3.60
N CYS A 15 9.54 -1.91 3.18
CA CYS A 15 8.12 -1.60 2.98
C CYS A 15 7.74 -1.89 1.53
N VAL A 16 6.89 -2.89 1.32
CA VAL A 16 6.32 -3.26 0.02
C VAL A 16 4.91 -2.71 -0.06
N THR A 17 4.64 -1.84 -1.03
CA THR A 17 3.27 -1.39 -1.32
C THR A 17 2.65 -2.22 -2.44
N SER A 18 1.37 -2.61 -2.29
CA SER A 18 0.70 -3.51 -3.22
C SER A 18 -0.79 -3.20 -3.41
N GLY A 19 -1.31 -3.44 -4.62
CA GLY A 19 -2.72 -3.22 -4.97
C GLY A 19 -3.04 -1.77 -5.34
N GLY A 20 -4.32 -1.51 -5.58
CA GLY A 20 -4.84 -0.23 -6.05
C GLY A 20 -5.42 0.65 -4.95
N THR A 21 -5.32 1.98 -5.09
CA THR A 21 -6.05 2.92 -4.22
C THR A 21 -7.41 3.29 -4.80
N THR A 22 -8.42 3.44 -3.94
CA THR A 22 -9.65 4.14 -4.31
C THR A 22 -9.61 5.62 -3.99
N VAL A 23 -10.35 6.41 -4.76
CA VAL A 23 -10.68 7.80 -4.48
C VAL A 23 -12.19 7.86 -4.21
N PRO A 24 -12.63 7.99 -2.94
CA PRO A 24 -14.05 8.19 -2.65
C PRO A 24 -14.52 9.52 -3.26
N LEU A 25 -15.76 9.53 -3.74
CA LEU A 25 -16.40 10.72 -4.34
C LEU A 25 -17.31 11.45 -3.36
N GLU A 26 -17.71 10.77 -2.29
CA GLU A 26 -18.58 11.27 -1.21
C GLU A 26 -17.98 10.90 0.16
N GLN A 27 -18.22 11.71 1.20
CA GLN A 27 -17.69 11.44 2.54
C GLN A 27 -18.26 10.15 3.10
N ARG A 28 -19.58 9.95 2.96
CA ARG A 28 -20.24 8.65 3.11
C ARG A 28 -20.19 7.94 1.76
N CYS A 29 -19.00 7.42 1.48
CA CYS A 29 -18.64 6.86 0.18
C CYS A 29 -19.65 5.80 -0.28
N VAL A 30 -20.28 6.06 -1.42
CA VAL A 30 -21.07 5.07 -2.17
C VAL A 30 -20.36 4.74 -3.49
N ARG A 31 -19.66 5.74 -4.05
CA ARG A 31 -18.95 5.62 -5.32
C ARG A 31 -17.50 6.04 -5.16
N TYR A 32 -16.64 5.42 -5.94
CA TYR A 32 -15.23 5.70 -5.94
C TYR A 32 -14.61 5.49 -7.32
N ILE A 33 -13.49 6.18 -7.58
CA ILE A 33 -12.59 5.86 -8.68
C ILE A 33 -11.58 4.83 -8.15
N ASP A 34 -11.28 3.78 -8.90
CA ASP A 34 -10.30 2.76 -8.50
C ASP A 34 -9.12 2.71 -9.48
N ASN A 35 -7.91 2.78 -8.95
CA ASN A 35 -6.71 2.49 -9.72
C ASN A 35 -6.44 0.98 -9.65
N PHE A 36 -7.00 0.24 -10.60
CA PHE A 36 -6.96 -1.22 -10.56
C PHE A 36 -5.53 -1.79 -10.50
N SER A 37 -5.33 -2.71 -9.55
CA SER A 37 -4.16 -3.58 -9.47
C SER A 37 -4.51 -4.83 -8.68
N SER A 38 -4.19 -6.01 -9.25
CA SER A 38 -4.43 -7.29 -8.59
C SER A 38 -3.53 -7.53 -7.38
N GLY A 39 -2.45 -6.76 -7.22
CA GLY A 39 -1.50 -6.92 -6.11
C GLY A 39 -0.50 -8.07 -6.28
N ASN A 40 -0.54 -8.81 -7.41
CA ASN A 40 0.34 -9.95 -7.65
C ASN A 40 1.83 -9.63 -7.52
N ARG A 41 2.26 -8.47 -8.05
CA ARG A 41 3.67 -8.05 -8.01
C ARG A 41 4.14 -7.84 -6.57
N GLY A 42 3.39 -7.07 -5.79
CA GLY A 42 3.75 -6.80 -4.40
C GLY A 42 3.73 -8.09 -3.56
N ALA A 43 2.68 -8.90 -3.68
CA ALA A 43 2.59 -10.17 -2.96
C ALA A 43 3.76 -11.12 -3.28
N THR A 44 4.09 -11.26 -4.57
CA THR A 44 5.23 -12.07 -5.01
C THR A 44 6.55 -11.54 -4.50
N SER A 45 6.79 -10.23 -4.64
CA SER A 45 8.03 -9.63 -4.16
C SER A 45 8.19 -9.77 -2.64
N THR A 46 7.11 -9.70 -1.87
CA THR A 46 7.14 -9.93 -0.41
C THR A 46 7.66 -11.32 -0.07
N GLU A 47 7.23 -12.37 -0.77
CA GLU A 47 7.72 -13.73 -0.54
C GLU A 47 9.24 -13.84 -0.80
N TYR A 48 9.72 -13.20 -1.88
CA TYR A 48 11.16 -13.15 -2.17
C TYR A 48 11.95 -12.36 -1.13
N PHE A 49 11.43 -11.24 -0.62
CA PHE A 49 12.09 -10.47 0.43
C PHE A 49 12.19 -11.23 1.74
N VAL A 50 11.11 -11.89 2.17
CA VAL A 50 11.12 -12.76 3.36
C VAL A 50 12.16 -13.86 3.18
N LYS A 51 12.17 -14.55 2.03
CA LYS A 51 13.17 -15.59 1.72
C LYS A 51 14.61 -15.06 1.72
N ALA A 52 14.82 -13.79 1.39
CA ALA A 52 16.12 -13.13 1.43
C ALA A 52 16.51 -12.59 2.83
N GLY A 53 15.73 -12.88 3.87
CA GLY A 53 16.00 -12.50 5.26
C GLY A 53 15.67 -11.04 5.59
N TYR A 54 14.74 -10.42 4.86
CA TYR A 54 14.22 -9.10 5.22
C TYR A 54 13.06 -9.22 6.22
N ALA A 55 12.97 -8.28 7.15
CA ALA A 55 11.71 -7.96 7.81
C ALA A 55 10.83 -7.15 6.84
N VAL A 56 9.61 -7.59 6.57
CA VAL A 56 8.75 -7.01 5.54
C VAL A 56 7.52 -6.34 6.15
N ILE A 57 7.33 -5.06 5.82
CA ILE A 57 6.07 -4.35 6.02
C ILE A 57 5.30 -4.40 4.69
N PHE A 58 4.20 -5.12 4.65
CA PHE A 58 3.35 -5.27 3.47
C PHE A 58 2.14 -4.36 3.56
N LEU A 59 2.23 -3.17 2.96
CA LEU A 59 1.15 -2.19 2.86
C LEU A 59 0.28 -2.54 1.64
N ASN A 60 -0.91 -3.10 1.84
CA ASN A 60 -1.67 -3.72 0.74
C ASN A 60 -3.14 -3.30 0.68
N ARG A 61 -3.69 -3.26 -0.55
CA ARG A 61 -5.13 -3.10 -0.75
C ARG A 61 -5.89 -4.32 -0.20
N ARG A 62 -6.93 -4.10 0.61
CA ARG A 62 -7.86 -5.15 1.05
C ARG A 62 -8.47 -5.88 -0.14
N GLY A 63 -8.59 -7.21 -0.05
CA GLY A 63 -9.17 -8.05 -1.11
C GLY A 63 -8.27 -8.28 -2.33
N THR A 64 -7.01 -7.81 -2.32
CA THR A 64 -6.03 -8.12 -3.38
C THR A 64 -5.11 -9.28 -3.00
N CYS A 65 -4.33 -9.78 -3.95
CA CYS A 65 -3.41 -10.90 -3.74
C CYS A 65 -2.55 -10.70 -2.49
N GLN A 66 -2.49 -11.74 -1.66
CA GLN A 66 -1.70 -11.79 -0.43
C GLN A 66 -0.50 -12.74 -0.61
N PRO A 67 0.66 -12.45 0.02
CA PRO A 67 1.79 -13.36 0.02
C PRO A 67 1.38 -14.70 0.65
N TYR A 68 1.83 -15.80 0.05
CA TYR A 68 1.55 -17.19 0.46
C TYR A 68 0.09 -17.67 0.33
N CYS A 69 -0.84 -16.82 -0.14
CA CYS A 69 -2.25 -17.19 -0.28
C CYS A 69 -2.67 -17.58 -1.70
N ARG A 70 -1.74 -17.73 -2.66
CA ARG A 70 -2.09 -17.98 -4.08
C ARG A 70 -2.74 -19.34 -4.35
N ASN A 71 -2.53 -20.30 -3.45
CA ASN A 71 -3.08 -21.66 -3.56
C ASN A 71 -4.23 -21.91 -2.57
N LEU A 72 -4.66 -20.89 -1.81
CA LEU A 72 -5.82 -21.02 -0.94
C LEU A 72 -7.08 -20.77 -1.80
N PRO A 73 -8.05 -21.69 -1.83
CA PRO A 73 -9.29 -21.49 -2.57
C PRO A 73 -10.00 -20.21 -2.10
N GLY A 74 -10.56 -19.47 -3.06
CA GLY A 74 -11.06 -18.09 -2.88
C GLY A 74 -12.13 -17.90 -1.81
N ASP A 75 -12.78 -18.98 -1.37
CA ASP A 75 -13.87 -18.96 -0.37
C ASP A 75 -13.44 -19.42 1.04
N ILE A 76 -12.15 -19.58 1.33
CA ILE A 76 -11.68 -19.94 2.69
C ILE A 76 -11.85 -18.79 3.72
N LEU A 77 -12.19 -17.58 3.28
CA LEU A 77 -12.41 -16.41 4.14
C LEU A 77 -13.62 -16.54 5.09
N ASP A 78 -14.54 -17.48 4.85
CA ASP A 78 -15.66 -17.78 5.78
C ASP A 78 -15.32 -18.82 6.85
N CYS A 79 -14.16 -19.50 6.75
CA CYS A 79 -13.80 -20.61 7.64
C CYS A 79 -12.70 -20.27 8.66
N PHE A 80 -12.13 -19.07 8.61
CA PHE A 80 -11.11 -18.64 9.57
C PHE A 80 -11.47 -17.26 10.10
N GLU A 81 -11.61 -17.16 11.42
CA GLU A 81 -11.62 -15.87 12.09
C GLU A 81 -10.39 -15.09 11.63
N VAL A 82 -10.61 -13.88 11.13
CA VAL A 82 -9.55 -12.89 10.95
C VAL A 82 -8.98 -12.64 12.34
N THR A 83 -7.97 -13.40 12.74
CA THR A 83 -7.17 -13.01 13.89
C THR A 83 -6.60 -11.64 13.53
N GLU A 84 -6.89 -10.64 14.35
CA GLU A 84 -6.41 -9.26 14.28
C GLU A 84 -4.87 -9.12 14.34
N ASN A 85 -4.15 -10.20 14.11
CA ASN A 85 -2.70 -10.29 14.10
C ASN A 85 -2.18 -9.77 12.76
N LEU A 86 -1.89 -8.46 12.72
CA LEU A 86 -1.22 -7.82 11.58
C LEU A 86 0.20 -8.38 11.36
N SER A 87 0.81 -9.00 12.37
CA SER A 87 2.12 -9.64 12.28
C SER A 87 2.01 -11.15 12.15
N MET A 88 2.80 -11.70 11.23
CA MET A 88 2.98 -13.15 11.04
C MET A 88 4.47 -13.45 10.98
N GLN A 89 4.89 -14.49 11.69
CA GLN A 89 6.20 -15.10 11.51
C GLN A 89 6.09 -16.12 10.36
N VAL A 90 6.93 -15.97 9.33
CA VAL A 90 6.96 -16.86 8.18
C VAL A 90 8.34 -17.52 8.12
N GLY A 91 8.45 -18.74 8.64
CA GLY A 91 9.74 -19.35 8.93
C GLY A 91 10.52 -18.49 9.94
N ASP A 92 11.76 -18.12 9.60
CA ASP A 92 12.59 -17.22 10.42
C ASP A 92 12.37 -15.72 10.09
N GLY A 93 11.43 -15.40 9.19
CA GLY A 93 11.17 -14.04 8.72
C GLY A 93 9.99 -13.35 9.42
N PHE A 94 10.05 -12.02 9.50
CA PHE A 94 8.98 -11.17 10.05
C PHE A 94 8.16 -10.53 8.92
N LEU A 95 6.84 -10.67 8.98
CA LEU A 95 5.90 -10.04 8.04
C LEU A 95 4.83 -9.25 8.81
N LEU A 96 4.76 -7.94 8.62
CA LEU A 96 3.70 -7.06 9.13
C LEU A 96 2.80 -6.63 7.97
N LYS A 97 1.54 -7.03 7.95
CA LYS A 97 0.55 -6.64 6.94
C LYS A 97 -0.20 -5.41 7.43
N LEU A 98 -0.30 -4.37 6.60
CA LEU A 98 -1.04 -3.15 6.89
C LEU A 98 -2.05 -2.91 5.76
N PRO A 99 -3.35 -3.17 5.98
CA PRO A 99 -4.34 -3.03 4.93
C PRO A 99 -4.72 -1.56 4.70
N PHE A 100 -4.95 -1.19 3.43
CA PHE A 100 -5.59 0.07 3.03
C PHE A 100 -6.67 -0.18 1.98
N THR A 101 -7.49 0.82 1.73
CA THR A 101 -8.52 0.85 0.68
C THR A 101 -8.42 2.14 -0.11
N SER A 102 -8.54 3.28 0.59
CA SER A 102 -8.53 4.59 -0.05
C SER A 102 -7.11 5.15 -0.19
N ILE A 103 -6.97 6.13 -1.08
CA ILE A 103 -5.74 6.91 -1.20
C ILE A 103 -5.40 7.63 0.12
N PHE A 104 -6.39 8.10 0.88
CA PHE A 104 -6.15 8.75 2.16
C PHE A 104 -5.51 7.81 3.18
N GLU A 105 -6.05 6.60 3.33
CA GLU A 105 -5.47 5.56 4.19
C GLU A 105 -4.05 5.22 3.75
N TYR A 106 -3.85 4.99 2.44
CA TYR A 106 -2.54 4.69 1.87
C TYR A 106 -1.52 5.79 2.20
N LEU A 107 -1.86 7.06 2.00
CA LEU A 107 -0.95 8.18 2.25
C LEU A 107 -0.61 8.36 3.74
N GLN A 108 -1.59 8.20 4.63
CA GLN A 108 -1.38 8.30 6.07
C GLN A 108 -0.48 7.17 6.57
N ILE A 109 -0.77 5.92 6.19
CA ILE A 109 0.01 4.76 6.62
C ILE A 109 1.41 4.82 6.02
N LEU A 110 1.56 5.18 4.74
CA LEU A 110 2.86 5.34 4.11
C LEU A 110 3.70 6.41 4.82
N ARG A 111 3.09 7.53 5.22
CA ARG A 111 3.77 8.57 6.00
C ARG A 111 4.28 8.01 7.32
N MET A 112 3.42 7.32 8.08
CA MET A 112 3.78 6.72 9.36
C MET A 112 4.95 5.75 9.21
N ILE A 113 4.86 4.80 8.28
CA ILE A 113 5.94 3.84 8.00
C ILE A 113 7.23 4.58 7.62
N SER A 114 7.15 5.55 6.72
CA SER A 114 8.30 6.31 6.24
C SER A 114 9.02 7.04 7.37
N THR A 115 8.26 7.73 8.23
CA THR A 115 8.82 8.43 9.39
C THR A 115 9.39 7.47 10.44
N SER A 116 8.78 6.30 10.65
CA SER A 116 9.30 5.29 11.57
C SER A 116 10.59 4.65 11.05
N MET A 117 10.73 4.51 9.73
CA MET A 117 11.93 3.96 9.09
C MET A 117 13.03 4.99 8.86
N HIS A 118 12.85 6.25 9.27
CA HIS A 118 13.78 7.36 9.03
C HIS A 118 15.23 7.04 9.45
N ASN A 119 15.40 6.43 10.63
CA ASN A 119 16.70 6.13 11.22
C ASN A 119 17.33 4.81 10.74
N LEU A 120 16.66 4.03 9.88
CA LEU A 120 17.21 2.77 9.39
C LEU A 120 18.30 2.97 8.33
N GLY A 121 18.40 4.18 7.75
CA GLY A 121 19.37 4.49 6.71
C GLY A 121 19.33 3.47 5.56
N ALA A 122 20.51 2.99 5.16
CA ALA A 122 20.67 2.00 4.10
C ALA A 122 20.05 0.61 4.41
N GLN A 123 19.65 0.35 5.66
CA GLN A 123 18.94 -0.88 6.03
C GLN A 123 17.44 -0.81 5.72
N GLY A 124 16.90 0.40 5.49
CA GLY A 124 15.51 0.63 5.10
C GLY A 124 15.34 0.64 3.57
N MET A 125 14.33 -0.05 3.08
CA MET A 125 13.95 -0.06 1.68
C MET A 125 12.46 0.23 1.48
N PHE A 126 12.13 0.97 0.43
CA PHE A 126 10.76 1.15 -0.07
C PHE A 126 10.64 0.53 -1.46
N TYR A 127 9.75 -0.46 -1.59
CA TYR A 127 9.40 -1.11 -2.84
C TYR A 127 7.96 -0.72 -3.19
N LEU A 128 7.81 0.35 -3.98
CA LEU A 128 6.55 1.05 -4.18
C LEU A 128 5.81 0.54 -5.41
N ALA A 129 5.13 -0.61 -5.27
CA ALA A 129 4.43 -1.31 -6.35
C ALA A 129 2.89 -1.14 -6.34
N ALA A 130 2.34 -0.33 -5.42
CA ALA A 130 0.93 0.04 -5.44
C ALA A 130 0.58 0.95 -6.63
N ALA A 131 -0.62 0.77 -7.19
CA ALA A 131 -1.19 1.68 -8.17
C ALA A 131 -1.92 2.82 -7.43
N VAL A 132 -1.19 3.90 -7.20
CA VAL A 132 -1.68 5.09 -6.49
C VAL A 132 -2.39 6.02 -7.46
N SER A 133 -3.54 6.54 -7.08
CA SER A 133 -4.29 7.52 -7.87
C SER A 133 -3.50 8.83 -7.99
N ASP A 134 -3.45 9.40 -9.19
CA ASP A 134 -2.77 10.68 -9.45
C ASP A 134 -3.65 11.89 -9.08
N PHE A 135 -4.95 11.67 -8.92
CA PHE A 135 -5.95 12.67 -8.60
C PHE A 135 -6.84 12.22 -7.45
N TYR A 136 -7.42 13.16 -6.72
CA TYR A 136 -8.35 12.90 -5.62
C TYR A 136 -9.40 14.00 -5.49
N VAL A 137 -10.46 13.77 -4.72
CA VAL A 137 -11.44 14.80 -4.34
C VAL A 137 -11.03 15.35 -2.96
N PRO A 138 -10.70 16.66 -2.82
CA PRO A 138 -10.41 17.26 -1.52
C PRO A 138 -11.59 17.14 -0.55
N TRP A 139 -11.31 16.82 0.71
CA TRP A 139 -12.32 16.54 1.72
C TRP A 139 -13.32 17.69 1.90
N GLU A 140 -12.78 18.92 1.94
CA GLU A 140 -13.53 20.17 2.03
C GLU A 140 -14.48 20.43 0.85
N SER A 141 -14.23 19.81 -0.31
CA SER A 141 -15.06 19.90 -1.50
C SER A 141 -15.99 18.69 -1.70
N MET A 142 -15.85 17.67 -0.85
CA MET A 142 -16.56 16.41 -0.99
C MET A 142 -17.98 16.54 -0.42
N VAL A 143 -18.96 16.09 -1.19
CA VAL A 143 -20.35 16.02 -0.71
C VAL A 143 -20.48 14.97 0.38
N GLU A 144 -21.29 15.23 1.41
CA GLU A 144 -21.41 14.30 2.53
C GLU A 144 -22.11 12.98 2.12
N HIS A 145 -23.13 13.08 1.27
CA HIS A 145 -24.03 11.98 0.94
C HIS A 145 -23.97 11.59 -0.53
N LYS A 146 -24.55 10.41 -0.84
CA LYS A 146 -24.70 9.85 -2.19
C LYS A 146 -25.10 10.92 -3.21
N ILE A 147 -24.28 11.08 -4.25
CA ILE A 147 -24.59 11.94 -5.38
C ILE A 147 -25.86 11.42 -6.08
N GLN A 148 -26.84 12.29 -6.30
CA GLN A 148 -28.12 11.95 -6.91
C GLN A 148 -28.02 11.91 -8.43
N SER A 149 -28.59 10.88 -9.06
CA SER A 149 -28.56 10.69 -10.52
C SER A 149 -29.68 11.41 -11.27
N ALA A 150 -30.66 11.96 -10.55
CA ALA A 150 -31.82 12.63 -11.15
C ALA A 150 -31.51 14.05 -11.67
N SER A 151 -30.36 14.62 -11.29
CA SER A 151 -30.02 16.02 -11.55
C SER A 151 -29.31 16.26 -12.90
N GLY A 152 -29.21 15.25 -13.77
CA GLY A 152 -28.52 15.34 -15.06
C GLY A 152 -27.08 14.80 -15.03
N PRO A 153 -26.24 15.19 -16.01
CA PRO A 153 -24.83 14.77 -16.09
C PRO A 153 -24.04 15.13 -14.83
N LEU A 154 -23.06 14.29 -14.49
CA LEU A 154 -22.19 14.50 -13.31
C LEU A 154 -20.82 15.06 -13.74
N ASP A 155 -20.56 16.30 -13.37
CA ASP A 155 -19.23 16.92 -13.48
C ASP A 155 -18.46 16.78 -12.18
N MET A 156 -17.24 16.23 -12.24
CA MET A 156 -16.36 16.09 -11.07
C MET A 156 -15.06 16.86 -11.25
N ARG A 157 -14.67 17.62 -10.22
CA ARG A 157 -13.38 18.28 -10.15
C ARG A 157 -12.46 17.50 -9.23
N LEU A 158 -11.34 17.04 -9.80
CA LEU A 158 -10.31 16.33 -9.06
C LEU A 158 -9.07 17.22 -8.91
N ALA A 159 -8.45 17.18 -7.74
CA ALA A 159 -7.18 17.83 -7.47
C ALA A 159 -6.03 16.82 -7.70
N PRO A 160 -4.86 17.27 -8.18
CA PRO A 160 -3.68 16.40 -8.27
C PRO A 160 -3.21 15.99 -6.87
N VAL A 161 -2.83 14.74 -6.72
CA VAL A 161 -2.21 14.24 -5.48
C VAL A 161 -0.81 14.84 -5.36
N PRO A 162 -0.38 15.28 -4.16
CA PRO A 162 0.96 15.82 -3.98
C PRO A 162 2.03 14.81 -4.41
N LYS A 163 3.22 15.28 -4.79
CA LYS A 163 4.32 14.43 -5.28
C LYS A 163 4.96 13.64 -4.12
N MET A 164 4.25 12.65 -3.58
CA MET A 164 4.60 11.94 -2.36
C MET A 164 5.96 11.24 -2.41
N LEU A 165 6.37 10.74 -3.57
CA LEU A 165 7.71 10.16 -3.78
C LEU A 165 8.84 11.17 -3.54
N SER A 166 8.60 12.45 -3.83
CA SER A 166 9.57 13.51 -3.53
C SER A 166 9.66 13.73 -2.02
N THR A 167 8.53 13.83 -1.34
CA THR A 167 8.47 14.03 0.12
C THR A 167 9.09 12.85 0.87
N LEU A 168 8.83 11.62 0.42
CA LEU A 168 9.43 10.41 1.00
C LEU A 168 10.97 10.46 0.94
N ARG A 169 11.54 10.78 -0.23
CA ARG A 169 13.00 10.80 -0.45
C ARG A 169 13.72 12.01 0.12
N LYS A 170 13.03 13.12 0.37
CA LYS A 170 13.65 14.34 0.88
C LYS A 170 13.47 14.49 2.39
N ASP A 171 12.27 14.17 2.87
CA ASP A 171 11.84 14.58 4.20
C ASP A 171 11.62 13.38 5.12
N TRP A 172 10.95 12.31 4.65
CA TRP A 172 10.52 11.23 5.54
C TRP A 172 11.57 10.14 5.76
N ALA A 173 12.22 9.66 4.70
CA ALA A 173 13.22 8.59 4.77
C ALA A 173 14.34 8.83 3.73
N PRO A 174 15.15 9.91 3.90
CA PRO A 174 16.08 10.36 2.86
C PRO A 174 17.22 9.39 2.56
N ASN A 175 17.60 8.56 3.54
CA ASN A 175 18.70 7.61 3.44
C ASN A 175 18.24 6.18 3.08
N ALA A 176 16.93 5.95 2.93
CA ALA A 176 16.38 4.66 2.58
C ALA A 176 16.49 4.40 1.06
N PHE A 177 16.72 3.14 0.68
CA PHE A 177 16.73 2.77 -0.73
C PHE A 177 15.30 2.73 -1.28
N CYS A 178 15.03 3.42 -2.39
CA CYS A 178 13.66 3.57 -2.92
C CYS A 178 13.57 3.07 -4.36
N ILE A 179 12.68 2.10 -4.58
CA ILE A 179 12.30 1.55 -5.89
C ILE A 179 10.84 1.91 -6.14
N SER A 180 10.54 2.52 -7.29
CA SER A 180 9.17 2.80 -7.72
C SER A 180 8.87 2.16 -9.08
N PHE A 181 7.59 1.87 -9.30
CA PHE A 181 7.11 1.31 -10.55
C PHE A 181 6.25 2.32 -11.29
N LYS A 182 6.42 2.39 -12.61
CA LYS A 182 5.55 3.15 -13.51
C LYS A 182 4.79 2.15 -14.39
N VAL A 183 3.46 2.25 -14.40
CA VAL A 183 2.63 1.53 -15.36
C VAL A 183 2.41 2.45 -16.55
N ALA A 184 2.68 1.95 -17.76
CA ALA A 184 2.38 2.63 -19.01
C ALA A 184 1.63 1.65 -19.90
N ILE A 185 0.41 2.01 -20.30
CA ILE A 185 -0.32 1.31 -21.34
C ILE A 185 -0.14 2.16 -22.60
N PHE A 186 0.62 1.63 -23.56
CA PHE A 186 0.64 2.22 -24.90
C PHE A 186 -0.64 1.76 -25.60
N MET A 187 -1.62 2.65 -25.70
CA MET A 187 -2.70 2.44 -26.67
C MET A 187 -2.09 2.68 -28.05
N HIS A 188 -1.99 1.64 -28.88
CA HIS A 188 -1.85 1.86 -30.31
C HIS A 188 -3.14 2.53 -30.78
N MET A 189 -3.02 3.82 -31.11
CA MET A 189 -3.99 4.54 -31.91
C MET A 189 -3.93 4.05 -33.36
#